data_AF-A0A7S0QIF5-F1
#
_entry.id   AF-A0A7S0QIF5-F1
#
_cell.length_a   1.000
_cell.length_b   1.000
_cell.length_c   1.000
_cell.angle_alpha   90.00
_cell.angle_beta   90.00
_cell.angle_gamma   90.00
#
_symmetry.space_group_name_H-M   'P 1'
#
loop_
_entity.id
_entity.type
_entity.pdbx_description
1 polymer ?
#
loop_
_entity_poly.entity_id
_entity_poly.type
_entity_poly.pdbx_seq_one_letter_code
_entity_poly.pdbx_strand_id
1 'polypeptide(L)'
;RLWQRVQAGQMERLRALLEMQKVTVSWDCERHRAALEGFWAAVYPDVPMPQPTLDIRASPGWKDMGFQSNDPCTDFRAMGELGLHCLAYFAHRFPKRVRRIIRDGTPRRDYPFGAVGVNIVSVLLSLAFPHSADLPNSLRSLAQHSS
;
A
#
# COMPACT_ATOMS: atom_id res chain seq x y z
N ARG A 1 -30.33 15.47 -13.74
CA ARG A 1 -29.66 16.45 -12.85
C ARG A 1 -29.00 15.81 -11.62
N LEU A 2 -29.68 14.96 -10.84
CA LEU A 2 -29.07 14.26 -9.69
C LEU A 2 -27.96 13.27 -10.09
N TRP A 3 -28.22 12.41 -11.08
CA TRP A 3 -27.24 11.45 -11.58
C TRP A 3 -25.96 12.09 -12.14
N GLN A 4 -26.07 13.23 -12.84
CA GLN A 4 -24.90 13.97 -13.33
C GLN A 4 -24.05 14.54 -12.18
N ARG A 5 -24.67 15.03 -11.10
CA ARG A 5 -23.96 15.54 -9.91
C ARG A 5 -23.29 14.42 -9.12
N VAL A 6 -23.96 13.28 -8.98
CA VAL A 6 -23.39 12.08 -8.36
C VAL A 6 -22.18 11.60 -9.16
N GLN A 7 -22.31 11.48 -10.49
CA GLN A 7 -21.20 11.09 -11.36
C GLN A 7 -20.02 12.08 -11.29
N ALA A 8 -20.29 13.40 -11.30
CA ALA A 8 -19.25 14.41 -11.19
C ALA A 8 -18.47 14.31 -9.86
N GLY A 9 -19.17 14.17 -8.73
CA GLY A 9 -18.53 14.02 -7.42
C GLY A 9 -17.75 12.72 -7.25
N GLN A 10 -18.22 11.62 -7.85
CA GLN A 10 -17.45 10.37 -7.86
C GLN A 10 -16.17 10.51 -8.69
N MET A 11 -16.24 11.17 -9.85
CA MET A 11 -15.06 11.39 -10.71
C MET A 11 -14.02 12.30 -10.06
N GLU A 12 -14.44 13.32 -9.30
CA GLU A 12 -13.52 14.19 -8.57
C GLU A 12 -12.75 13.44 -7.49
N ARG A 13 -13.46 12.64 -6.67
CA ARG A 13 -12.82 11.79 -5.65
C ARG A 13 -11.84 10.82 -6.28
N LEU A 14 -12.26 10.21 -7.37
CA LEU A 14 -11.50 9.20 -8.05
C LEU A 14 -10.23 9.80 -8.71
N ARG A 15 -10.30 11.02 -9.25
CA ARG A 15 -9.12 11.80 -9.68
C ARG A 15 -8.18 12.10 -8.51
N ALA A 16 -8.70 12.49 -7.35
CA ALA A 16 -7.87 12.72 -6.17
C ALA A 16 -7.09 11.46 -5.76
N LEU A 17 -7.71 10.27 -5.86
CA LEU A 17 -7.02 8.99 -5.63
C LEU A 17 -5.89 8.75 -6.63
N LEU A 18 -6.07 9.08 -7.92
CA LEU A 18 -4.99 8.98 -8.91
C LEU A 18 -3.84 9.94 -8.62
N GLU A 19 -4.13 11.17 -8.17
CA GLU A 19 -3.08 12.10 -7.80
C GLU A 19 -2.30 11.60 -6.59
N MET A 20 -2.97 11.06 -5.57
CA MET A 20 -2.30 10.39 -4.44
C MET A 20 -1.46 9.19 -4.90
N GLN A 21 -1.91 8.42 -5.88
CA GLN A 21 -1.17 7.28 -6.40
C GLN A 21 0.16 7.68 -7.07
N LYS A 22 0.26 8.90 -7.60
CA LYS A 22 1.48 9.43 -8.22
C LYS A 22 2.47 10.02 -7.21
N VAL A 23 2.04 10.34 -5.99
CA VAL A 23 2.90 10.95 -4.96
C VAL A 23 3.84 9.89 -4.41
N THR A 24 5.15 10.09 -4.60
CA THR A 24 6.19 9.21 -4.05
C THR A 24 6.21 9.27 -2.52
N VAL A 25 6.20 8.10 -1.89
CA VAL A 25 6.36 7.97 -0.43
C VAL A 25 7.79 8.31 -0.04
N SER A 26 7.97 9.10 1.02
CA SER A 26 9.27 9.56 1.49
C SER A 26 9.26 9.75 3.00
N TRP A 27 10.36 9.37 3.66
CA TRP A 27 10.60 9.59 5.08
C TRP A 27 10.72 11.07 5.49
N ASP A 28 11.00 11.97 4.53
CA ASP A 28 11.11 13.41 4.77
C ASP A 28 9.74 14.10 4.85
N CYS A 29 8.67 13.42 4.39
CA CYS A 29 7.32 13.91 4.50
C CYS A 29 6.71 13.46 5.83
N GLU A 30 6.38 14.41 6.70
CA GLU A 30 5.80 14.14 8.02
C GLU A 30 4.53 13.27 7.95
N ARG A 31 3.66 13.51 6.96
CA ARG A 31 2.44 12.72 6.76
C ARG A 31 2.74 11.26 6.41
N HIS A 32 3.74 11.04 5.56
CA HIS A 32 4.14 9.69 5.16
C HIS A 32 4.81 8.95 6.32
N ARG A 33 5.70 9.64 7.04
CA ARG A 33 6.34 9.11 8.24
C ARG A 33 5.30 8.71 9.29
N ALA A 34 4.37 9.60 9.63
CA ALA A 34 3.31 9.32 10.60
C ALA A 34 2.43 8.12 10.17
N ALA A 35 2.16 7.97 8.87
CA ALA A 35 1.41 6.82 8.36
C ALA A 35 2.20 5.51 8.45
N LEU A 36 3.50 5.53 8.16
CA LEU A 36 4.40 4.37 8.31
C LEU A 36 4.55 3.97 9.79
N GLU A 37 4.72 4.96 10.68
CA GLU A 37 4.78 4.76 12.13
C GLU A 37 3.48 4.19 12.68
N GLY A 38 2.35 4.76 12.29
CA GLY A 38 1.03 4.28 12.70
C GLY A 38 0.75 2.85 12.20
N PHE A 39 1.17 2.54 10.98
CA PHE A 39 1.10 1.19 10.44
C PHE A 39 1.99 0.22 11.21
N TRP A 40 3.25 0.60 11.49
CA TRP A 40 4.17 -0.21 12.29
C TRP A 40 3.60 -0.50 13.68
N ALA A 41 3.16 0.53 14.41
CA ALA A 41 2.60 0.38 15.75
C ALA A 41 1.33 -0.49 15.77
N ALA A 42 0.55 -0.48 14.70
CA ALA A 42 -0.62 -1.36 14.59
C ALA A 42 -0.23 -2.84 14.42
N VAL A 43 0.87 -3.13 13.75
CA VAL A 43 1.37 -4.49 13.52
C VAL A 43 2.21 -4.99 14.70
N TYR A 44 3.10 -4.15 15.23
CA TYR A 44 4.00 -4.43 16.33
C TYR A 44 3.80 -3.42 17.48
N PRO A 45 2.75 -3.57 18.29
CA PRO A 45 2.43 -2.60 19.35
C PRO A 45 3.52 -2.48 20.43
N ASP A 46 4.28 -3.55 20.63
CA ASP A 46 5.28 -3.66 21.69
C ASP A 46 6.72 -3.50 21.16
N VAL A 47 6.90 -3.23 19.86
CA VAL A 47 8.23 -3.09 19.23
C VAL A 47 8.35 -1.68 18.68
N PRO A 48 9.31 -0.86 19.17
CA PRO A 48 9.57 0.46 18.60
C PRO A 48 9.93 0.37 17.12
N MET A 49 9.45 1.33 16.31
CA MET A 49 9.85 1.40 14.91
C MET A 49 11.34 1.74 14.83
N PRO A 50 12.14 1.00 14.05
CA PRO A 50 13.53 1.33 13.85
C PRO A 50 13.65 2.71 13.21
N GLN A 51 14.55 3.53 13.74
CA GLN A 51 14.73 4.88 13.23
C GLN A 51 15.36 4.87 11.84
N PRO A 52 14.96 5.78 10.93
CA PRO A 52 15.50 5.84 9.57
C PRO A 52 17.03 6.08 9.48
N THR A 53 17.65 6.52 10.58
CA THR A 53 19.03 7.01 10.66
C THR A 53 20.07 5.94 11.00
N LEU A 54 19.67 4.82 11.62
CA LEU A 54 20.56 3.70 11.94
C LEU A 54 20.15 2.52 11.08
N ASP A 55 20.87 2.35 9.98
CA ASP A 55 20.79 1.22 9.07
C ASP A 55 19.36 0.67 8.88
N ILE A 56 18.53 1.37 8.09
CA ILE A 56 17.25 0.85 7.58
C ILE A 56 17.41 -0.59 7.04
N ARG A 57 18.63 -0.98 6.62
CA ARG A 57 18.97 -2.32 6.13
C ARG A 57 18.98 -3.40 7.21
N ALA A 58 18.98 -3.03 8.50
CA ALA A 58 19.02 -3.93 9.65
C ALA A 58 17.64 -4.16 10.32
N SER A 59 16.54 -3.60 9.80
CA SER A 59 15.20 -3.92 10.31
C SER A 59 14.57 -5.08 9.54
N PRO A 60 14.57 -6.31 10.07
CA PRO A 60 13.84 -7.43 9.45
C PRO A 60 12.32 -7.21 9.46
N GLY A 61 11.80 -6.33 10.31
CA GLY A 61 10.36 -6.22 10.56
C GLY A 61 9.53 -5.87 9.32
N TRP A 62 10.01 -5.00 8.43
CA TRP A 62 9.28 -4.70 7.18
C TRP A 62 9.21 -5.93 6.26
N LYS A 63 10.31 -6.69 6.15
CA LYS A 63 10.30 -7.95 5.40
C LYS A 63 9.43 -9.02 6.06
N ASP A 64 9.36 -9.05 7.38
CA ASP A 64 8.47 -9.94 8.13
C ASP A 64 6.98 -9.59 7.91
N MET A 65 6.67 -8.34 7.57
CA MET A 65 5.33 -7.96 7.10
C MET A 65 5.08 -8.31 5.62
N GLY A 66 6.07 -8.83 4.91
CA GLY A 66 5.98 -9.18 3.49
C GLY A 66 6.22 -8.01 2.53
N PHE A 67 6.89 -6.94 2.95
CA PHE A 67 7.49 -5.98 2.02
C PHE A 67 8.70 -6.60 1.30
N GLN A 68 8.96 -6.19 0.06
CA GLN A 68 10.02 -6.76 -0.77
C GLN A 68 11.39 -6.16 -0.43
N SER A 69 11.41 -4.94 0.08
CA SER A 69 12.62 -4.24 0.48
C SER A 69 12.69 -4.00 2.01
N ASN A 70 13.86 -3.58 2.48
CA ASN A 70 14.01 -3.12 3.86
C ASN A 70 13.49 -1.68 4.05
N ASP A 71 13.31 -0.93 2.96
CA ASP A 71 12.76 0.43 2.97
C ASP A 71 11.35 0.43 2.37
N PRO A 72 10.30 0.40 3.21
CA PRO A 72 8.92 0.30 2.73
C PRO A 72 8.53 1.41 1.77
N CYS A 73 9.18 2.59 1.79
CA CYS A 73 8.93 3.66 0.83
C CYS A 73 9.11 3.19 -0.63
N THR A 74 10.08 2.31 -0.87
CA THR A 74 10.36 1.79 -2.22
C THR A 74 9.33 0.78 -2.70
N ASP A 75 8.65 0.09 -1.78
CA ASP A 75 7.60 -0.88 -2.09
C ASP A 75 6.30 -0.21 -2.53
N PHE A 76 6.09 1.05 -2.15
CA PHE A 76 4.92 1.84 -2.59
C PHE A 76 5.09 2.50 -3.97
N ARG A 77 6.20 2.33 -4.69
CA ARG A 77 6.46 3.03 -5.98
C ARG A 77 5.31 2.97 -6.98
N ALA A 78 4.60 1.84 -7.07
CA ALA A 78 3.49 1.68 -8.01
C ALA A 78 2.23 2.43 -7.55
N MET A 79 1.95 2.46 -6.25
CA MET A 79 0.70 2.97 -5.69
C MET A 79 0.84 4.27 -4.88
N GLY A 80 2.05 4.80 -4.78
CA GLY A 80 2.38 6.04 -4.09
C GLY A 80 1.78 6.16 -2.69
N GLU A 81 1.43 7.39 -2.36
CA GLU A 81 0.76 7.76 -1.12
C GLU A 81 -0.57 7.01 -0.96
N LEU A 82 -1.32 6.75 -2.04
CA LEU A 82 -2.57 6.00 -1.97
C LEU A 82 -2.37 4.60 -1.36
N GLY A 83 -1.35 3.87 -1.82
CA GLY A 83 -1.01 2.54 -1.30
C GLY A 83 -0.69 2.58 0.19
N LEU A 84 0.10 3.57 0.62
CA LEU A 84 0.43 3.78 2.03
C LEU A 84 -0.82 4.06 2.87
N HIS A 85 -1.68 4.99 2.43
CA HIS A 85 -2.92 5.31 3.15
C HIS A 85 -3.84 4.11 3.29
N CYS A 86 -4.04 3.33 2.22
CA CYS A 86 -4.89 2.15 2.27
C CYS A 86 -4.36 1.09 3.25
N LEU A 87 -3.05 0.81 3.22
CA LEU A 87 -2.44 -0.19 4.10
C LEU A 87 -2.43 0.29 5.57
N ALA A 88 -2.05 1.54 5.81
CA ALA A 88 -2.07 2.16 7.13
C ALA A 88 -3.49 2.18 7.72
N TYR A 89 -4.49 2.55 6.91
CA TYR A 89 -5.89 2.51 7.32
C TYR A 89 -6.33 1.09 7.68
N PHE A 90 -5.99 0.09 6.86
CA PHE A 90 -6.37 -1.30 7.13
C PHE A 90 -5.76 -1.83 8.43
N ALA A 91 -4.47 -1.55 8.66
CA ALA A 91 -3.78 -1.94 9.89
C ALA A 91 -4.36 -1.23 11.11
N HIS A 92 -4.60 0.08 11.04
CA HIS A 92 -5.15 0.85 12.15
C HIS A 92 -6.59 0.44 12.47
N ARG A 93 -7.42 0.20 11.44
CA ARG A 93 -8.85 -0.13 11.63
C ARG A 93 -9.05 -1.59 12.05
N PHE A 94 -8.23 -2.51 11.56
CA PHE A 94 -8.36 -3.94 11.83
C PHE A 94 -7.04 -4.59 12.27
N PRO A 95 -6.41 -4.11 13.35
CA PRO A 95 -5.05 -4.50 13.73
C PRO A 95 -4.93 -5.98 14.05
N LYS A 96 -5.94 -6.57 14.72
CA LYS A 96 -5.99 -8.02 15.00
C LYS A 96 -6.04 -8.87 13.72
N ARG A 97 -6.74 -8.39 12.68
CA ARG A 97 -6.84 -9.11 11.40
C ARG A 97 -5.52 -9.04 10.64
N VAL A 98 -4.93 -7.85 10.53
CA VAL A 98 -3.63 -7.67 9.87
C VAL A 98 -2.54 -8.50 10.54
N ARG A 99 -2.44 -8.46 11.88
CA ARG A 99 -1.48 -9.30 12.61
C ARG A 99 -1.69 -10.78 12.37
N ARG A 100 -2.95 -11.24 12.31
CA ARG A 100 -3.26 -12.65 11.98
C ARG A 100 -2.81 -12.99 10.56
N ILE A 101 -3.10 -12.14 9.57
CA ILE A 101 -2.69 -12.37 8.17
C ILE A 101 -1.16 -12.46 8.07
N ILE A 102 -0.43 -11.53 8.69
CA ILE A 102 1.04 -11.52 8.70
C ILE A 102 1.57 -12.77 9.39
N ARG A 103 1.07 -13.10 10.59
CA ARG A 103 1.50 -14.27 11.35
C ARG A 103 1.22 -15.59 10.62
N ASP A 104 0.07 -15.71 9.96
CA ASP A 104 -0.31 -16.96 9.30
C ASP A 104 0.32 -17.08 7.90
N GLY A 105 0.62 -15.96 7.23
CA GLY A 105 1.14 -15.90 5.86
C GLY A 105 2.66 -15.76 5.70
N THR A 106 3.34 -15.08 6.64
CA THR A 106 4.79 -14.81 6.55
C THR A 106 5.67 -16.00 6.90
N PRO A 107 5.41 -16.83 7.94
CA PRO A 107 6.35 -17.89 8.35
C PRO A 107 6.63 -18.94 7.26
N ARG A 108 5.72 -19.10 6.31
CA ARG A 108 5.88 -19.95 5.12
C ARG A 108 6.16 -19.18 3.82
N ARG A 109 6.08 -17.84 3.86
CA ARG A 109 6.08 -16.92 2.71
C ARG A 109 4.95 -17.16 1.70
N ASP A 110 3.89 -17.83 2.11
CA ASP A 110 2.75 -18.15 1.25
C ASP A 110 1.92 -16.89 0.92
N TYR A 111 1.98 -15.86 1.78
CA TYR A 111 1.22 -14.63 1.60
C TYR A 111 2.00 -13.39 2.08
N PRO A 112 2.82 -12.76 1.21
CA PRO A 112 3.58 -11.57 1.57
C PRO A 112 2.64 -10.36 1.67
N PHE A 113 2.16 -10.08 2.89
CA PHE A 113 1.10 -9.11 3.14
C PHE A 113 1.39 -7.71 2.56
N GLY A 114 2.59 -7.16 2.75
CA GLY A 114 2.98 -5.85 2.22
C GLY A 114 2.85 -5.77 0.70
N ALA A 115 3.55 -6.66 -0.02
CA ALA A 115 3.51 -6.72 -1.48
C ALA A 115 2.10 -7.00 -2.04
N VAL A 116 1.38 -7.97 -1.46
CA VAL A 116 0.02 -8.29 -1.89
C VAL A 116 -0.94 -7.14 -1.60
N GLY A 117 -0.83 -6.49 -0.44
CA GLY A 117 -1.66 -5.35 -0.06
C GLY A 117 -1.54 -4.21 -1.07
N VAL A 118 -0.32 -3.83 -1.43
CA VAL A 118 -0.07 -2.80 -2.46
C VAL A 118 -0.68 -3.21 -3.80
N ASN A 119 -0.53 -4.46 -4.22
CA ASN A 119 -1.12 -4.95 -5.47
C ASN A 119 -2.66 -4.95 -5.44
N ILE A 120 -3.29 -5.29 -4.31
CA ILE A 120 -4.74 -5.20 -4.14
C ILE A 120 -5.21 -3.75 -4.33
N VAL A 121 -4.49 -2.77 -3.77
CA VAL A 121 -4.81 -1.35 -3.99
C VAL A 121 -4.77 -1.02 -5.49
N SER A 122 -3.76 -1.51 -6.21
CA SER A 122 -3.67 -1.34 -7.67
C SER A 122 -4.86 -1.95 -8.40
N VAL A 123 -5.24 -3.17 -8.07
CA VAL A 123 -6.39 -3.84 -8.70
C VAL A 123 -7.68 -3.08 -8.41
N LEU A 124 -7.90 -2.65 -7.16
CA LEU A 124 -9.08 -1.87 -6.78
C LEU A 124 -9.16 -0.55 -7.54
N LEU A 125 -8.02 0.14 -7.70
CA LEU A 125 -7.95 1.38 -8.47
C LEU A 125 -8.26 1.13 -9.95
N SER A 126 -7.70 0.07 -10.54
CA SER A 126 -8.00 -0.31 -11.93
C SER A 126 -9.47 -0.68 -12.15
N LEU A 127 -10.09 -1.38 -11.20
CA LEU A 127 -11.53 -1.71 -11.26
C LEU A 127 -12.42 -0.47 -11.08
N ALA A 128 -11.97 0.52 -10.30
CA ALA A 128 -12.64 1.80 -10.20
C ALA A 128 -12.48 2.67 -11.46
N PHE A 129 -11.48 2.37 -12.30
CA PHE A 129 -11.22 3.00 -13.61
C PHE A 129 -11.17 1.99 -14.78
N PRO A 130 -12.26 1.31 -15.12
CA PRO A 130 -12.24 0.31 -16.20
C PRO A 130 -12.06 0.90 -17.62
N HIS A 131 -12.01 2.24 -17.79
CA HIS A 131 -11.99 2.91 -19.11
C HIS A 131 -10.79 3.83 -19.36
N SER A 132 -9.75 3.82 -18.51
CA SER A 132 -8.47 4.40 -18.91
C SER A 132 -7.73 3.38 -19.76
N ALA A 133 -7.70 3.57 -21.08
CA ALA A 133 -6.89 2.78 -22.02
C ALA A 133 -5.36 2.84 -21.79
N ASP A 134 -4.91 3.37 -20.64
CA ASP A 134 -3.51 3.54 -20.24
C ASP A 134 -3.23 2.86 -18.89
N LEU A 135 -3.33 1.53 -18.85
CA LEU A 135 -2.69 0.74 -17.78
C LEU A 135 -1.16 0.85 -17.93
N PRO A 136 -0.38 1.09 -16.85
CA PRO A 136 1.08 1.01 -16.88
C PRO A 136 1.54 -0.36 -17.43
N ASN A 137 2.54 -0.35 -18.31
CA ASN A 137 3.02 -1.53 -19.04
C ASN A 137 3.38 -2.73 -18.13
N SER A 138 3.69 -2.49 -16.84
CA SER A 138 3.99 -3.53 -15.85
C SER A 138 2.84 -4.49 -15.54
N LEU A 139 1.58 -4.12 -15.81
CA LEU A 139 0.41 -4.99 -15.58
C LEU A 139 -0.02 -5.77 -16.83
N ARG A 140 0.51 -5.44 -18.03
CA ARG A 140 0.25 -6.22 -19.25
C ARG A 140 0.98 -7.56 -19.27
N SER A 141 2.19 -7.62 -18.69
CA SER A 141 3.00 -8.86 -18.66
C SER A 141 2.40 -9.93 -17.74
N LEU A 142 1.72 -9.53 -16.66
CA LEU A 142 1.07 -10.46 -15.73
C LEU A 142 -0.23 -11.05 -16.29
N ALA A 143 -0.91 -10.34 -17.21
CA ALA A 143 -2.13 -10.80 -17.86
C ALA A 143 -1.87 -11.71 -19.08
N GLN A 144 -0.66 -11.69 -19.65
CA GLN A 144 -0.31 -12.47 -20.85
C GLN A 144 0.34 -13.83 -20.54
N HIS A 145 0.61 -14.16 -19.28
CA HIS A 145 1.30 -15.41 -18.88
C HIS A 145 0.41 -16.36 -18.06
N SER A 146 -0.91 -16.18 -18.12
CA SER A 146 -1.89 -17.06 -17.45
C SER A 146 -2.88 -17.72 -18.42
N SER A 147 -2.54 -17.79 -19.70
CA SER A 147 -3.25 -18.61 -20.71
C SER A 147 -2.51 -19.91 -20.99
#